data_AF-A0A166QLC1-F1
#
_entry.id   AF-A0A166QLC1-F1
#
_cell.length_a   1.000
_cell.length_b   1.000
_cell.length_c   1.000
_cell.angle_alpha   90.00
_cell.angle_beta   90.00
_cell.angle_gamma   90.00
#
_symmetry.space_group_name_H-M   'P 1'
#
loop_
_entity.id
_entity.type
_entity.pdbx_description
1 polymer ?
#
loop_
_entity_poly.entity_id
_entity_poly.type
_entity_poly.pdbx_seq_one_letter_code
_entity_poly.pdbx_strand_id
1 'polypeptide(L)'
;MSELIRRVNSHSASPLSTPRSRPAAAYSPLLKSSRSLLARIAPLHPTRKPPPPPPPPIPKAKERKTKKMLELEEKWDDELSESVDGWACMEEGEREVLRRRKKDVEMGWCED
;
A
#
# COMPACT_ATOMS: atom_id res chain seq x y z
N MET A 1 -5.55 -31.00 26.37
CA MET A 1 -6.09 -31.19 24.99
C MET A 1 -5.42 -30.33 23.92
N SER A 2 -5.05 -29.08 24.19
CA SER A 2 -4.44 -28.16 23.20
C SER A 2 -3.16 -28.69 22.55
N GLU A 3 -2.27 -29.29 23.33
CA GLU A 3 -1.03 -29.94 22.87
C GLU A 3 -1.27 -31.12 21.92
N LEU A 4 -2.36 -31.87 22.12
CA LEU A 4 -2.74 -33.00 21.28
C LEU A 4 -3.24 -32.52 19.90
N ILE A 5 -4.05 -31.46 19.91
CA ILE A 5 -4.57 -30.83 18.68
C ILE A 5 -3.43 -30.23 17.86
N ARG A 6 -2.44 -29.58 18.50
CA ARG A 6 -1.24 -29.05 17.82
C ARG A 6 -0.42 -30.16 17.15
N ARG A 7 -0.18 -31.29 17.85
CA ARG A 7 0.56 -32.43 17.29
C ARG A 7 -0.15 -33.09 16.11
N VAL A 8 -1.48 -33.26 16.20
CA VAL A 8 -2.28 -33.79 15.10
C VAL A 8 -2.26 -32.86 13.90
N ASN A 9 -2.43 -31.55 14.08
CA ASN A 9 -2.40 -30.59 12.95
C ASN A 9 -1.00 -30.39 12.34
N SER A 10 0.08 -30.69 13.09
CA SER A 10 1.45 -30.63 12.58
C SER A 10 1.85 -31.79 11.66
N HIS A 11 1.05 -32.86 11.60
CA HIS A 11 1.28 -33.95 10.65
C HIS A 11 0.82 -33.56 9.25
N SER A 12 1.68 -33.77 8.25
CA SER A 12 1.40 -33.50 6.83
C SER A 12 0.23 -34.30 6.26
N ALA A 13 -0.17 -35.40 6.92
CA ALA A 13 -1.30 -36.25 6.57
C ALA A 13 -2.58 -35.96 7.38
N SER A 14 -2.61 -34.90 8.20
CA SER A 14 -3.79 -34.60 9.02
C SER A 14 -4.95 -34.08 8.16
N PRO A 15 -6.16 -34.67 8.28
CA PRO A 15 -7.33 -34.24 7.51
C PRO A 15 -7.85 -32.85 7.93
N LEU A 16 -7.36 -32.31 9.05
CA LEU A 16 -7.64 -30.96 9.53
C LEU A 16 -6.55 -29.95 9.13
N SER A 17 -5.42 -30.42 8.59
CA SER A 17 -4.38 -29.55 8.07
C SER A 17 -4.88 -28.90 6.80
N THR A 18 -5.25 -27.62 6.91
CA THR A 18 -5.59 -26.80 5.75
C THR A 18 -4.32 -26.63 4.90
N PRO A 19 -4.29 -27.11 3.65
CA PRO A 19 -3.14 -26.85 2.80
C PRO A 19 -3.10 -25.35 2.52
N ARG A 20 -2.16 -24.65 3.16
CA ARG A 20 -1.85 -23.23 2.92
C ARG A 20 -1.27 -22.96 1.53
N SER A 21 -1.20 -23.97 0.68
CA SER A 21 -0.75 -23.85 -0.70
C SER A 21 -1.38 -24.99 -1.48
N ARG A 22 -2.12 -24.63 -2.54
CA ARG A 22 -2.95 -25.46 -3.43
C ARG A 22 -4.41 -25.59 -2.98
N PRO A 23 -5.39 -25.20 -3.82
CA PRO A 23 -6.74 -25.72 -3.66
C PRO A 23 -6.66 -27.22 -3.97
N ALA A 24 -6.39 -28.03 -2.95
CA ALA A 24 -6.81 -29.42 -2.99
C ALA A 24 -8.31 -29.35 -3.33
N ALA A 25 -8.68 -29.96 -4.46
CA ALA A 25 -9.99 -29.84 -5.05
C ALA A 25 -11.04 -30.41 -4.10
N ALA A 26 -11.50 -29.60 -3.15
CA ALA A 26 -12.74 -29.83 -2.44
C ALA A 26 -13.82 -29.79 -3.52
N TYR A 27 -14.29 -30.97 -3.92
CA TYR A 27 -15.31 -31.10 -4.95
C TYR A 27 -16.62 -30.51 -4.40
N SER A 28 -16.86 -29.23 -4.66
CA SER A 28 -18.13 -28.58 -4.37
C SER A 28 -18.85 -28.27 -5.68
N PRO A 29 -20.12 -28.69 -5.85
CA PRO A 29 -20.91 -28.35 -7.03
C PRO A 29 -20.97 -26.84 -7.29
N LEU A 30 -20.95 -26.04 -6.22
CA LEU A 30 -20.98 -24.58 -6.27
C LEU A 30 -19.68 -23.96 -6.81
N LEU A 31 -18.54 -24.68 -6.73
CA LEU A 31 -17.28 -24.21 -7.31
C LEU A 31 -17.28 -24.29 -8.84
N LYS A 32 -18.03 -25.24 -9.43
CA LYS A 32 -18.17 -25.37 -10.89
C LYS A 32 -19.02 -24.27 -11.51
N SER A 33 -19.96 -23.68 -10.77
CA SER A 33 -20.78 -22.54 -11.20
C SER A 33 -20.24 -21.18 -10.75
N SER A 34 -19.18 -21.15 -9.93
CA SER A 34 -18.61 -19.92 -9.41
C SER A 34 -17.97 -19.09 -10.52
N ARG A 35 -18.57 -17.93 -10.80
CA ARG A 35 -18.07 -16.97 -11.81
C ARG A 35 -16.64 -16.53 -11.55
N SER A 36 -16.24 -16.34 -10.28
CA SER A 36 -14.89 -15.90 -9.91
C SER A 36 -13.84 -17.00 -10.11
N LEU A 37 -14.21 -18.27 -9.91
CA LEU A 37 -13.32 -19.40 -10.12
C LEU A 37 -13.18 -19.72 -11.61
N LEU A 38 -14.30 -19.74 -12.34
CA LEU A 38 -14.32 -19.96 -13.79
C LEU A 38 -13.55 -18.88 -14.57
N ALA A 39 -13.52 -17.64 -14.08
CA ALA A 39 -12.75 -16.55 -14.70
C ALA A 39 -11.23 -16.77 -14.64
N ARG A 40 -10.74 -17.63 -13.73
CA ARG A 40 -9.30 -17.94 -13.58
C ARG A 40 -8.86 -19.12 -14.44
N ILE A 41 -9.80 -19.90 -14.96
CA ILE A 41 -9.51 -21.01 -15.86
C ILE A 41 -9.20 -20.41 -17.23
N ALA A 42 -8.06 -20.81 -17.80
CA ALA A 42 -7.69 -20.38 -19.15
C ALA A 42 -8.85 -20.68 -20.11
N PRO A 43 -9.19 -19.77 -21.04
CA PRO A 43 -10.21 -20.04 -22.04
C PRO A 43 -9.85 -21.31 -22.81
N LEU A 44 -10.62 -22.38 -22.64
CA LEU A 44 -10.45 -23.64 -23.38
C LEU A 44 -10.87 -23.53 -24.85
N HIS A 45 -11.33 -22.36 -25.29
CA HIS A 45 -11.81 -22.15 -26.65
C HIS A 45 -10.70 -21.51 -27.50
N PRO A 46 -10.31 -22.12 -28.64
CA PRO A 46 -9.21 -21.65 -29.48
C PRO A 46 -9.33 -20.19 -29.99
N THR A 47 -10.54 -19.65 -30.03
CA THR A 47 -10.83 -18.30 -30.55
C THR A 47 -11.09 -17.24 -29.48
N ARG A 48 -11.01 -17.59 -28.18
CA ARG A 48 -11.22 -16.60 -27.11
C ARG A 48 -9.92 -15.86 -26.81
N LYS A 49 -9.89 -14.58 -27.15
CA LYS A 49 -8.82 -13.67 -26.75
C LYS A 49 -8.71 -13.64 -25.22
N PRO A 50 -7.50 -13.63 -24.64
CA PRO A 50 -7.33 -13.50 -23.20
C PRO A 50 -8.04 -12.22 -22.72
N PRO A 51 -8.65 -12.22 -21.53
CA PRO A 51 -9.22 -10.99 -20.99
C PRO A 51 -8.12 -9.92 -20.92
N PRO A 52 -8.46 -8.64 -21.18
CA PRO A 52 -7.47 -7.57 -21.08
C PRO A 52 -6.84 -7.57 -19.68
N PRO A 53 -5.55 -7.24 -19.56
CA PRO A 53 -4.89 -7.17 -18.26
C PRO A 53 -5.65 -6.18 -17.35
N PRO A 54 -5.69 -6.42 -16.03
CA PRO A 54 -6.28 -5.46 -15.11
C PRO A 54 -5.57 -4.11 -15.23
N PRO A 55 -6.29 -2.99 -15.08
CA PRO A 55 -5.68 -1.66 -15.10
C PRO A 55 -4.64 -1.53 -13.98
N PRO A 56 -3.58 -0.72 -14.17
CA PRO A 56 -2.60 -0.49 -13.13
C PRO A 56 -3.27 0.11 -11.87
N PRO A 57 -2.79 -0.24 -10.67
CA PRO A 57 -3.30 0.36 -9.46
C PRO A 57 -3.09 1.87 -9.52
N ILE A 58 -4.14 2.63 -9.20
CA ILE A 58 -4.05 4.09 -9.08
C ILE A 58 -2.94 4.40 -8.05
N PRO A 59 -1.99 5.32 -8.36
CA PRO A 59 -0.97 5.73 -7.40
C PRO A 59 -1.65 6.11 -6.09
N LYS A 60 -1.12 5.60 -4.98
CA LYS A 60 -1.79 5.69 -3.68
C LYS A 60 -2.01 7.17 -3.41
N ALA A 61 -3.23 7.55 -3.03
CA ALA A 61 -3.55 8.93 -2.60
C ALA A 61 -2.60 9.47 -1.51
N LYS A 62 -1.82 8.60 -0.87
CA LYS A 62 -0.70 8.89 0.03
C LYS A 62 0.44 9.71 -0.61
N GLU A 63 0.59 9.67 -1.93
CA GLU A 63 1.62 10.42 -2.67
C GLU A 63 1.17 11.85 -3.01
N ARG A 64 -0.15 12.11 -2.98
CA ARG A 64 -0.68 13.45 -3.17
C ARG A 64 -0.75 14.15 -1.82
N LYS A 65 -0.05 15.28 -1.71
CA LYS A 65 -0.15 16.13 -0.53
C LYS A 65 -1.62 16.46 -0.27
N THR A 66 -2.13 16.18 0.94
CA THR A 66 -3.51 16.52 1.29
C THR A 66 -3.64 18.06 1.36
N LYS A 67 -4.84 18.60 1.12
CA LYS A 67 -5.08 20.06 1.15
C LYS A 67 -4.55 20.72 2.43
N LYS A 68 -4.80 20.07 3.58
CA LYS A 68 -4.32 20.52 4.89
C LYS A 68 -2.80 20.54 5.00
N MET A 69 -2.12 19.60 4.34
CA MET A 69 -0.66 19.54 4.37
C MET A 69 -0.04 20.62 3.47
N LEU A 70 -0.70 21.01 2.39
CA LEU A 70 -0.29 22.17 1.58
C LEU A 70 -0.49 23.48 2.32
N GLU A 71 -1.65 23.68 2.96
CA GLU A 71 -1.93 24.87 3.77
C GLU A 71 -0.95 25.01 4.95
N LEU A 72 -0.53 23.87 5.53
CA LEU A 72 0.49 23.85 6.59
C LEU A 72 1.88 24.25 6.05
N GLU A 73 2.25 23.77 4.86
CA GLU A 73 3.53 24.15 4.21
C GLU A 73 3.54 25.63 3.80
N GLU A 74 2.44 26.16 3.27
CA GLU A 74 2.28 27.59 2.94
C GLU A 74 2.42 28.46 4.19
N LYS A 75 1.79 28.07 5.30
CA LYS A 75 1.92 28.76 6.59
C LYS A 75 3.37 28.81 7.09
N TRP A 76 4.14 27.73 6.90
CA TRP A 76 5.56 27.73 7.28
C TRP A 76 6.41 28.64 6.39
N ASP A 77 6.09 28.73 5.10
CA ASP A 77 6.78 29.64 4.18
C ASP A 77 6.50 31.11 4.54
N ASP A 78 5.27 31.45 4.90
CA ASP A 78 4.89 32.77 5.39
C ASP A 78 5.63 33.12 6.71
N GLU A 79 5.62 32.22 7.69
CA GLU A 79 6.32 32.41 8.96
C GLU A 79 7.84 32.60 8.79
N LEU A 80 8.46 31.87 7.86
CA LEU A 80 9.89 32.03 7.55
C LEU A 80 10.16 33.36 6.84
N SER A 81 9.25 33.80 5.97
CA SER A 81 9.37 35.09 5.31
C SER A 81 9.29 36.29 6.27
N GLU A 82 8.49 36.17 7.34
CA GLU A 82 8.34 37.21 8.37
C GLU A 82 9.48 37.20 9.40
N SER A 83 10.05 36.03 9.70
CA SER A 83 11.07 35.88 10.76
C SER A 83 12.50 36.07 10.28
N VAL A 84 12.79 35.80 9.00
CA VAL A 84 14.14 35.93 8.43
C VAL A 84 14.26 37.28 7.73
N ASP A 85 15.00 38.20 8.35
CA ASP A 85 15.24 39.52 7.76
C ASP A 85 16.02 39.39 6.44
N GLY A 86 15.55 40.07 5.40
CA GLY A 86 16.11 39.92 4.05
C GLY A 86 15.79 38.60 3.34
N TRP A 87 14.74 37.86 3.74
CA TRP A 87 14.31 36.61 3.10
C TRP A 87 14.25 36.69 1.55
N ALA A 88 13.71 37.78 1.01
CA ALA A 88 13.61 37.99 -0.44
C ALA A 88 14.96 38.14 -1.17
N CYS A 89 16.03 38.49 -0.44
CA CYS A 89 17.38 38.66 -0.97
C CYS A 89 18.22 37.37 -0.88
N MET A 90 17.70 36.31 -0.25
CA MET A 90 18.41 35.03 -0.10
C MET A 90 18.32 34.17 -1.37
N GLU A 91 19.35 33.36 -1.61
CA GLU A 91 19.35 32.39 -2.71
C GLU A 91 18.27 31.31 -2.47
N GLU A 92 17.64 30.85 -3.56
CA GLU A 92 16.55 29.86 -3.49
C GLU A 92 16.99 28.56 -2.78
N GLY A 93 18.26 28.16 -2.95
CA GLY A 93 18.84 27.00 -2.27
C GLY A 93 18.93 27.16 -0.75
N GLU A 94 19.27 28.35 -0.27
CA GLU A 94 19.33 28.63 1.18
C GLU A 94 17.92 28.69 1.78
N ARG A 95 16.96 29.27 1.06
CA ARG A 95 15.54 29.29 1.44
C ARG A 95 14.94 27.89 1.49
N GLU A 96 15.31 27.00 0.56
CA GLU A 96 14.86 25.61 0.56
C GLU A 96 15.41 24.82 1.76
N VAL A 97 16.68 25.04 2.13
CA VAL A 97 17.28 24.43 3.33
C VAL A 97 16.57 24.88 4.60
N LEU A 98 16.24 26.16 4.72
CA LEU A 98 15.50 26.70 5.87
C LEU A 98 14.06 26.16 5.95
N ARG A 99 13.35 26.08 4.82
CA ARG A 99 12.02 25.45 4.75
C ARG A 99 12.06 23.98 5.15
N ARG A 100 13.05 23.25 4.63
CA ARG A 100 13.25 21.83 4.97
C ARG A 100 13.59 21.66 6.44
N ARG A 101 14.48 22.49 7.00
CA ARG A 101 14.82 22.46 8.43
C ARG A 101 13.61 22.76 9.31
N LYS A 102 12.81 23.77 8.99
CA LYS A 102 11.57 24.11 9.72
C LYS A 102 10.59 22.93 9.69
N LYS A 103 10.42 22.30 8.52
CA LYS A 103 9.60 21.10 8.36
C LYS A 103 10.12 19.91 9.17
N ASP A 104 11.42 19.68 9.18
CA ASP A 104 12.03 18.55 9.89
C ASP A 104 11.94 18.73 11.42
N VAL A 105 12.07 19.97 11.91
CA VAL A 105 11.87 20.33 13.33
C VAL A 105 10.40 20.13 13.74
N GLU A 106 9.45 20.66 12.97
CA GLU A 106 8.02 20.60 13.32
C GLU A 106 7.42 19.19 13.16
N MET A 107 7.93 18.40 12.23
CA MET A 107 7.52 17.00 12.06
C MET A 107 8.21 16.05 13.05
N GLY A 108 9.16 16.54 13.85
CA GLY A 108 9.89 15.75 14.85
C GLY A 108 10.91 14.76 14.28
N TRP A 109 11.48 15.06 13.10
CA TRP A 109 12.50 14.21 12.44
C TRP A 109 13.93 14.59 12.86
N CYS A 110 14.10 15.70 13.60
CA CYS A 110 15.32 15.99 14.35
C CYS A 110 15.16 15.48 15.80
N GLU A 111 15.58 14.26 16.08
CA GLU A 111 16.12 13.94 17.41
C GLU A 111 17.60 14.41 17.42
N ASP A 112 17.85 15.53 18.10
CA ASP A 112 19.07 15.98 18.83
C ASP A 112 19.16 17.52 18.89
#